data_AF-A0A2H0MLT5-F1
#
_entry.id   AF-A0A2H0MLT5-F1
#
_cell.length_a   1.000
_cell.length_b   1.000
_cell.length_c   1.000
_cell.angle_alpha   90.00
_cell.angle_beta   90.00
_cell.angle_gamma   90.00
#
_symmetry.space_group_name_H-M   'P 1'
#
loop_
_entity.id
_entity.type
_entity.pdbx_description
1 polymer ?
#
loop_
_entity_poly.entity_id
_entity_poly.type
_entity_poly.pdbx_seq_one_letter_code
_entity_poly.pdbx_strand_id
1 'polypeptide(L)'
;MLTPLRSGKNLMRTAAQSDFVRKVGETFGAKILLILMGLASTVLVARALGPEGRGEYAIAFALVSIGVQFGNLGLHSSATYYVSRNKSTAPVLIVNSLVAGFGLGGVMGLLGWGACRLFPSLAPVQDPLLWGACLAIPFSLSGMFLQNLLLGLNRVRFYNLTDIIGRSLSLLALGIVLAFTPVTVEKVFFCGILAPMAIFFLGLWFLRPWLIPVAGFSWALLKGGLPYGLKAYLACFFAFLLLKIDLLMVKYLLGASDAGQYSISSAMADMLYLFPAVVGTVLFPRLSTLPGLIEKWKLAKNASLVLGGIMLMLAGGAALVASPVVRLMFGAEFLPSVPAFLWLCPAMVFYGINNILSVYLASVGLPWFGVQVWVLAAGANIVLNGFLIPALGISGAAIASLLCYALVLLVQYIYVLQHLNADESRP
;
A
#
# COMPACT_ATOMS: atom_id res chain seq x y z
N MET A 1 -20.40 -10.19 -52.01
CA MET A 1 -21.22 -9.58 -50.95
C MET A 1 -20.29 -9.08 -49.86
N LEU A 2 -19.94 -7.79 -49.89
CA LEU A 2 -19.08 -7.14 -48.90
C LEU A 2 -19.98 -6.64 -47.74
N THR A 3 -19.70 -7.11 -46.53
CA THR A 3 -20.32 -6.64 -45.29
C THR A 3 -19.93 -5.17 -45.04
N PRO A 4 -20.88 -4.28 -44.69
CA PRO A 4 -20.56 -2.88 -44.50
C PRO A 4 -19.79 -2.67 -43.20
N LEU A 5 -18.70 -1.91 -43.30
CA LEU A 5 -17.90 -1.42 -42.18
C LEU A 5 -18.78 -0.66 -41.18
N ARG A 6 -18.90 -1.19 -39.95
CA ARG A 6 -19.58 -0.52 -38.84
C ARG A 6 -18.92 0.83 -38.60
N SER A 7 -19.67 1.93 -38.69
CA SER A 7 -19.16 3.28 -38.47
C SER A 7 -18.59 3.43 -37.05
N GLY A 8 -17.48 4.16 -36.90
CA GLY A 8 -16.76 4.33 -35.63
C GLY A 8 -17.61 4.88 -34.47
N LYS A 9 -18.72 5.57 -34.76
CA LYS A 9 -19.68 6.03 -33.74
C LYS A 9 -20.45 4.88 -33.09
N ASN A 10 -20.75 3.81 -33.83
CA ASN A 10 -21.39 2.62 -33.25
C ASN A 10 -20.41 1.84 -32.37
N LEU A 11 -19.14 1.71 -32.77
CA LEU A 11 -18.11 1.07 -31.94
C LEU A 11 -17.87 1.79 -30.61
N MET A 12 -17.82 3.12 -30.60
CA MET A 12 -17.70 3.90 -29.35
C MET A 12 -18.94 3.78 -28.45
N ARG A 13 -20.15 3.74 -29.02
CA ARG A 13 -21.38 3.48 -28.25
C ARG A 13 -21.42 2.06 -27.68
N THR A 14 -20.99 1.05 -28.44
CA THR A 14 -20.93 -0.34 -27.97
C THR A 14 -19.82 -0.56 -26.94
N ALA A 15 -18.69 0.14 -27.06
CA ALA A 15 -17.63 0.12 -26.06
C ALA A 15 -18.05 0.80 -24.75
N ALA A 16 -18.71 1.96 -24.81
CA ALA A 16 -19.26 2.65 -23.64
C ALA A 16 -20.37 1.86 -22.93
N GLN A 17 -21.05 0.96 -23.64
CA GLN A 17 -22.06 0.03 -23.10
C GLN A 17 -21.47 -1.31 -22.64
N SER A 18 -20.16 -1.53 -22.77
CA SER A 18 -19.53 -2.77 -22.33
C SER A 18 -19.51 -2.85 -20.80
N ASP A 19 -19.90 -4.01 -20.26
CA ASP A 19 -19.78 -4.37 -18.84
C ASP A 19 -18.38 -4.06 -18.27
N PHE A 20 -17.35 -4.12 -19.12
CA PHE A 20 -15.99 -3.75 -18.75
C PHE A 20 -15.84 -2.25 -18.45
N VAL A 21 -16.32 -1.36 -19.34
CA VAL A 21 -16.20 0.10 -19.14
C VAL A 21 -16.98 0.55 -17.91
N ARG A 22 -18.15 -0.04 -17.69
CA ARG A 22 -18.93 0.18 -16.47
C ARG A 22 -18.16 -0.22 -15.22
N LYS A 23 -17.55 -1.42 -15.18
CA LYS A 23 -16.75 -1.89 -14.04
C LYS A 23 -15.52 -1.00 -13.78
N VAL A 24 -14.85 -0.54 -14.83
CA VAL A 24 -13.71 0.39 -14.72
C VAL A 24 -14.17 1.72 -14.13
N GLY A 25 -15.28 2.29 -14.63
CA GLY A 25 -15.85 3.53 -14.10
C GLY A 25 -16.30 3.41 -12.64
N GLU A 26 -16.98 2.31 -12.28
CA GLU A 26 -17.41 2.01 -10.91
C GLU A 26 -16.20 1.91 -9.96
N THR A 27 -15.14 1.19 -10.35
CA THR A 27 -13.92 1.08 -9.54
C THR A 27 -13.18 2.40 -9.43
N PHE A 28 -13.08 3.18 -10.50
CA PHE A 28 -12.44 4.49 -10.46
C PHE A 28 -13.18 5.45 -9.52
N GLY A 29 -14.51 5.52 -9.63
CA GLY A 29 -15.35 6.30 -8.71
C GLY A 29 -15.21 5.84 -7.27
N ALA A 30 -15.18 4.52 -7.02
CA ALA A 30 -14.93 3.96 -5.70
C ALA A 30 -13.56 4.37 -5.14
N LYS A 31 -12.49 4.31 -5.95
CA LYS A 31 -11.14 4.69 -5.50
C LYS A 31 -11.04 6.19 -5.18
N ILE A 32 -11.66 7.07 -5.97
CA ILE A 32 -11.75 8.51 -5.64
C ILE A 32 -12.47 8.70 -4.31
N LEU A 33 -13.63 8.05 -4.12
CA LEU A 33 -14.39 8.16 -2.88
C LEU A 33 -13.58 7.68 -1.68
N LEU A 34 -12.85 6.57 -1.81
CA LEU A 34 -11.99 6.03 -0.76
C LEU A 34 -10.82 6.97 -0.43
N ILE A 35 -10.24 7.63 -1.42
CA ILE A 35 -9.19 8.65 -1.20
C ILE A 35 -9.77 9.83 -0.42
N LEU A 36 -10.94 10.34 -0.80
CA LEU A 36 -11.60 11.45 -0.09
C LEU A 36 -11.98 11.06 1.34
N MET A 37 -12.52 9.87 1.56
CA MET A 37 -12.78 9.31 2.89
C MET A 37 -11.48 9.11 3.69
N GLY A 38 -10.40 8.72 3.01
CA GLY A 38 -9.06 8.60 3.58
C GLY A 38 -8.50 9.92 4.09
N LEU A 39 -8.64 10.97 3.28
CA LEU A 39 -8.25 12.33 3.59
C LEU A 39 -9.09 12.90 4.75
N ALA A 40 -10.42 12.75 4.69
CA ALA A 40 -11.32 13.17 5.76
C ALA A 40 -10.97 12.50 7.09
N SER A 41 -10.76 11.18 7.09
CA SER A 41 -10.32 10.43 8.27
C SER A 41 -8.98 10.95 8.80
N THR A 42 -7.99 11.16 7.93
CA THR A 42 -6.67 11.68 8.33
C THR A 42 -6.77 13.06 8.97
N VAL A 43 -7.57 13.97 8.39
CA VAL A 43 -7.82 15.32 8.92
C VAL A 43 -8.54 15.28 10.26
N LEU A 44 -9.64 14.54 10.36
CA LEU A 44 -10.45 14.45 11.58
C LEU A 44 -9.64 13.87 12.73
N VAL A 45 -8.89 12.78 12.49
CA VAL A 45 -8.03 12.16 13.51
C VAL A 45 -6.93 13.11 13.97
N ALA A 46 -6.27 13.81 13.03
CA ALA A 46 -5.20 14.75 13.38
C ALA A 46 -5.72 15.91 14.23
N ARG A 47 -6.84 16.53 13.83
CA ARG A 47 -7.46 17.63 14.58
C ARG A 47 -7.99 17.22 15.94
N ALA A 48 -8.47 15.99 16.07
CA ALA A 48 -9.07 15.51 17.31
C ALA A 48 -8.03 15.08 18.35
N LEU A 49 -6.87 14.55 17.90
CA LEU A 49 -5.86 13.99 18.79
C LEU A 49 -4.65 14.90 19.03
N GLY A 50 -4.46 15.95 18.22
CA GLY A 50 -3.24 16.73 18.20
C GLY A 50 -2.01 15.91 17.77
N PRO A 51 -0.80 16.50 17.78
CA PRO A 51 0.41 15.82 17.31
C PRO A 51 0.74 14.55 18.09
N GLU A 52 0.69 14.59 19.42
CA GLU A 52 1.08 13.44 20.26
C GLU A 52 0.16 12.24 20.06
N GLY A 53 -1.16 12.43 20.20
CA GLY A 53 -2.12 11.35 20.00
C GLY A 53 -2.18 10.86 18.55
N ARG A 54 -1.95 11.74 17.57
CA ARG A 54 -1.80 11.35 16.16
C ARG A 54 -0.60 10.45 15.95
N GLY A 55 0.51 10.71 16.63
CA GLY A 55 1.70 9.87 16.59
C GLY A 55 1.41 8.47 17.10
N GLU A 56 0.86 8.34 18.31
CA GLU A 56 0.47 7.05 18.89
C GLU A 56 -0.48 6.25 17.98
N TYR A 57 -1.50 6.92 17.45
CA TYR A 57 -2.42 6.34 16.47
C TYR A 57 -1.67 5.83 15.23
N ALA A 58 -0.76 6.63 14.66
CA ALA A 58 -0.04 6.28 13.44
C ALA A 58 0.90 5.07 13.64
N ILE A 59 1.56 4.97 14.80
CA ILE A 59 2.43 3.85 15.14
C ILE A 59 1.62 2.57 15.32
N ALA A 60 0.48 2.62 16.01
CA ALA A 60 -0.39 1.47 16.17
C ALA A 60 -0.88 0.95 14.80
N PHE A 61 -1.24 1.84 13.88
CA PHE A 61 -1.56 1.47 12.49
C PHE A 61 -0.36 0.95 11.70
N ALA A 62 0.84 1.48 11.94
CA ALA A 62 2.07 0.97 11.32
C ALA A 62 2.34 -0.48 11.75
N LEU A 63 2.15 -0.81 13.04
CA LEU A 63 2.26 -2.18 13.55
C LEU A 63 1.25 -3.12 12.89
N VAL A 64 -0.02 -2.71 12.76
CA VAL A 64 -1.03 -3.50 12.02
C VAL A 64 -0.58 -3.71 10.58
N SER A 65 -0.14 -2.66 9.90
CA SER A 65 0.24 -2.72 8.49
C SER A 65 1.47 -3.60 8.25
N ILE A 66 2.46 -3.54 9.15
CA ILE A 66 3.62 -4.42 9.16
C ILE A 66 3.18 -5.87 9.39
N GLY A 67 2.37 -6.15 10.42
CA GLY A 67 1.87 -7.50 10.68
C GLY A 67 1.10 -8.10 9.50
N VAL A 68 0.26 -7.30 8.84
CA VAL A 68 -0.45 -7.70 7.62
C VAL A 68 0.51 -7.92 6.45
N GLN A 69 1.48 -7.04 6.24
CA GLN A 69 2.46 -7.19 5.17
C GLN A 69 3.27 -8.48 5.32
N PHE A 70 3.74 -8.79 6.54
CA PHE A 70 4.50 -10.00 6.86
C PHE A 70 3.64 -11.28 6.80
N GLY A 71 2.38 -11.21 7.23
CA GLY A 71 1.48 -12.37 7.29
C GLY A 71 0.84 -12.73 5.94
N ASN A 72 0.90 -11.86 4.94
CA ASN A 72 0.26 -12.09 3.64
C ASN A 72 0.98 -13.18 2.82
N LEU A 73 2.32 -13.17 2.79
CA LEU A 73 3.16 -14.13 2.05
C LEU A 73 2.80 -14.31 0.56
N GLY A 74 2.12 -13.34 -0.05
CA GLY A 74 1.62 -13.41 -1.42
C GLY A 74 0.38 -14.29 -1.63
N LEU A 75 -0.24 -14.79 -0.57
CA LEU A 75 -1.38 -15.72 -0.64
C LEU A 75 -2.62 -15.09 -1.31
N HIS A 76 -2.82 -13.78 -1.16
CA HIS A 76 -3.92 -13.05 -1.82
C HIS A 76 -3.90 -13.17 -3.36
N SER A 77 -2.72 -13.03 -3.98
CA SER A 77 -2.55 -13.12 -5.45
C SER A 77 -2.73 -14.56 -5.93
N SER A 78 -2.19 -15.53 -5.18
CA SER A 78 -2.37 -16.96 -5.48
C SER A 78 -3.85 -17.36 -5.46
N ALA A 79 -4.55 -16.98 -4.38
CA ALA A 79 -5.98 -17.26 -4.22
C ALA A 79 -6.81 -16.67 -5.37
N THR A 80 -6.51 -15.44 -5.78
CA THR A 80 -7.11 -14.77 -6.95
C THR A 80 -6.87 -15.55 -8.23
N TYR A 81 -5.64 -16.00 -8.47
CA TYR A 81 -5.27 -16.76 -9.66
C TYR A 81 -6.02 -18.09 -9.75
N TYR A 82 -5.97 -18.92 -8.70
CA TYR A 82 -6.62 -20.23 -8.69
C TYR A 82 -8.14 -20.13 -8.87
N VAL A 83 -8.80 -19.21 -8.16
CA VAL A 83 -10.26 -19.05 -8.25
C VAL A 83 -10.70 -18.49 -9.61
N SER A 84 -9.87 -17.66 -10.25
CA SER A 84 -10.15 -17.10 -11.58
C SER A 84 -10.09 -18.16 -12.69
N ARG A 85 -9.18 -19.14 -12.57
CA ARG A 85 -9.08 -20.27 -13.51
C ARG A 85 -10.13 -21.34 -13.27
N ASN A 86 -10.39 -21.66 -12.00
CA ASN A 86 -11.36 -22.67 -11.64
C ASN A 86 -12.19 -22.23 -10.44
N LYS A 87 -13.41 -21.77 -10.71
CA LYS A 87 -14.37 -21.32 -9.69
C LYS A 87 -14.77 -22.41 -8.70
N SER A 88 -14.62 -23.70 -9.03
CA SER A 88 -14.91 -24.80 -8.10
C SER A 88 -13.93 -24.88 -6.93
N THR A 89 -12.79 -24.19 -7.01
CA THR A 89 -11.82 -24.08 -5.92
C THR A 89 -12.24 -23.07 -4.84
N ALA A 90 -13.25 -22.23 -5.11
CA ALA A 90 -13.68 -21.16 -4.20
C ALA A 90 -13.99 -21.64 -2.76
N PRO A 91 -14.75 -22.73 -2.52
CA PRO A 91 -15.04 -23.18 -1.16
C PRO A 91 -13.77 -23.51 -0.36
N VAL A 92 -12.83 -24.23 -0.98
CA VAL A 92 -11.53 -24.59 -0.36
C VAL A 92 -10.68 -23.35 -0.10
N LEU A 93 -10.65 -22.42 -1.05
CA LEU A 93 -9.86 -21.20 -0.93
C LEU A 93 -10.41 -20.25 0.13
N ILE A 94 -11.73 -20.20 0.36
CA ILE A 94 -12.32 -19.46 1.47
C ILE A 94 -11.83 -20.01 2.80
N VAL A 95 -11.89 -21.34 2.98
CA VAL A 95 -11.41 -22.00 4.22
C VAL A 95 -9.91 -21.80 4.40
N ASN A 96 -9.11 -22.00 3.35
CA ASN A 96 -7.67 -21.72 3.39
C ASN A 96 -7.38 -20.26 3.74
N SER A 97 -8.16 -19.31 3.21
CA SER A 97 -8.02 -17.88 3.53
C SER A 97 -8.31 -17.60 5.01
N LEU A 98 -9.31 -18.24 5.59
CA LEU A 98 -9.63 -18.10 7.02
C LEU A 98 -8.54 -18.71 7.91
N VAL A 99 -8.14 -19.94 7.62
CA VAL A 99 -7.10 -20.65 8.39
C VAL A 99 -5.76 -19.92 8.28
N ALA A 100 -5.37 -19.51 7.08
CA ALA A 100 -4.13 -18.75 6.87
C ALA A 100 -4.23 -17.34 7.48
N GLY A 101 -5.36 -16.64 7.31
CA GLY A 101 -5.53 -15.28 7.80
C GLY A 101 -5.50 -15.18 9.33
N PHE A 102 -6.21 -16.06 10.03
CA PHE A 102 -6.17 -16.11 11.50
C PHE A 102 -4.91 -16.81 12.04
N GLY A 103 -4.41 -17.84 11.35
CA GLY A 103 -3.18 -18.52 11.74
C GLY A 103 -1.95 -17.61 11.62
N LEU A 104 -1.65 -17.14 10.41
CA LEU A 104 -0.53 -16.23 10.16
C LEU A 104 -0.75 -14.89 10.87
N GLY A 105 -1.98 -14.36 10.89
CA GLY A 105 -2.28 -13.13 11.59
C GLY A 105 -2.13 -13.22 13.11
N GLY A 106 -2.52 -14.35 13.70
CA GLY A 106 -2.28 -14.63 15.11
C GLY A 106 -0.80 -14.73 15.43
N VAL A 107 -0.02 -15.45 14.61
CA VAL A 107 1.44 -15.53 14.76
C VAL A 107 2.07 -14.13 14.64
N MET A 108 1.71 -13.35 13.64
CA MET A 108 2.23 -11.98 13.48
C MET A 108 1.81 -11.06 14.63
N GLY A 109 0.59 -11.20 15.14
CA GLY A 109 0.13 -10.49 16.32
C GLY A 109 0.95 -10.84 17.57
N LEU A 110 1.21 -12.13 17.80
CA LEU A 110 2.04 -12.60 18.91
C LEU A 110 3.51 -12.18 18.78
N LEU A 111 4.08 -12.23 17.57
CA LEU A 111 5.44 -11.75 17.31
C LEU A 111 5.54 -10.25 17.52
N GLY A 112 4.56 -9.47 17.04
CA GLY A 112 4.50 -8.02 17.26
C GLY A 112 4.38 -7.67 18.75
N TRP A 113 3.49 -8.36 19.47
CA TRP A 113 3.35 -8.22 20.92
C TRP A 113 4.65 -8.57 21.66
N GLY A 114 5.24 -9.72 21.33
CA GLY A 114 6.48 -10.19 21.93
C GLY A 114 7.65 -9.26 21.65
N ALA A 115 7.79 -8.76 20.42
CA ALA A 115 8.80 -7.78 20.07
C ALA A 115 8.66 -6.48 20.87
N CYS A 116 7.45 -5.96 21.03
CA CYS A 116 7.20 -4.76 21.84
C CYS A 116 7.47 -5.00 23.33
N ARG A 117 7.26 -6.23 23.84
CA ARG A 117 7.52 -6.57 25.25
C ARG A 117 8.99 -6.87 25.55
N LEU A 118 9.69 -7.53 24.64
CA LEU A 118 11.12 -7.83 24.76
C LEU A 118 12.00 -6.61 24.52
N PHE A 119 11.51 -5.69 23.68
CA PHE A 119 12.17 -4.44 23.38
C PHE A 119 11.20 -3.26 23.59
N PRO A 120 10.84 -2.93 24.85
CA PRO A 120 9.91 -1.84 25.17
C PRO A 120 10.37 -0.49 24.60
N SER A 121 11.69 -0.34 24.43
CA SER A 121 12.31 0.79 23.80
C SER A 121 11.92 0.91 22.32
N LEU A 122 11.88 -0.17 21.53
CA LEU A 122 11.66 -0.12 20.08
C LEU A 122 10.27 0.39 19.66
N ALA A 123 9.25 0.22 20.49
CA ALA A 123 7.90 0.72 20.23
C ALA A 123 7.13 0.93 21.55
N PRO A 124 7.32 2.07 22.23
CA PRO A 124 6.55 2.41 23.43
C PRO A 124 5.13 2.79 23.01
N VAL A 125 4.32 1.75 22.79
CA VAL A 125 2.90 1.81 22.46
C VAL A 125 2.14 1.41 23.70
N GLN A 126 1.11 2.17 24.05
CA GLN A 126 0.27 1.88 25.20
C GLN A 126 -0.44 0.52 25.02
N ASP A 127 -0.59 -0.22 26.12
CA ASP A 127 -1.13 -1.59 26.10
C ASP A 127 -2.47 -1.74 25.35
N PRO A 128 -3.48 -0.85 25.52
CA PRO A 128 -4.74 -0.95 24.78
C PRO A 128 -4.57 -0.88 23.26
N LEU A 129 -3.64 -0.04 22.79
CA LEU A 129 -3.35 0.13 21.37
C LEU A 129 -2.60 -1.10 20.82
N LEU A 130 -1.67 -1.66 21.60
CA LEU A 130 -0.95 -2.87 21.22
C LEU A 130 -1.90 -4.07 21.09
N TRP A 131 -2.78 -4.28 22.08
CA TRP A 131 -3.78 -5.36 22.02
C TRP A 131 -4.74 -5.18 20.84
N GLY A 132 -5.21 -3.95 20.61
CA GLY A 132 -6.05 -3.63 19.46
C GLY A 132 -5.33 -3.88 18.14
N ALA A 133 -4.04 -3.53 18.02
CA ALA A 133 -3.24 -3.78 16.82
C ALA A 133 -3.06 -5.29 16.57
N CYS A 134 -2.68 -6.05 17.60
CA CYS A 134 -2.53 -7.51 17.52
C CYS A 134 -3.84 -8.20 17.11
N LEU A 135 -4.99 -7.73 17.62
CA LEU A 135 -6.30 -8.23 17.24
C LEU A 135 -6.70 -7.82 15.81
N ALA A 136 -6.32 -6.62 15.36
CA ALA A 136 -6.68 -6.12 14.03
C ALA A 136 -5.96 -6.87 12.89
N ILE A 137 -4.75 -7.39 13.13
CA ILE A 137 -3.95 -8.11 12.11
C ILE A 137 -4.69 -9.32 11.51
N PRO A 138 -5.20 -10.30 12.27
CA PRO A 138 -5.89 -11.46 11.70
C PRO A 138 -7.17 -11.10 10.93
N PHE A 139 -7.94 -10.10 11.39
CA PHE A 139 -9.10 -9.62 10.66
C PHE A 139 -8.70 -8.91 9.35
N SER A 140 -7.64 -8.11 9.39
CA SER A 140 -7.14 -7.41 8.20
C SER A 140 -6.60 -8.38 7.14
N LEU A 141 -5.84 -9.39 7.55
CA LEU A 141 -5.34 -10.44 6.65
C LEU A 141 -6.48 -11.26 6.05
N SER A 142 -7.38 -11.76 6.89
CA SER A 142 -8.51 -12.57 6.44
C SER A 142 -9.43 -11.76 5.51
N GLY A 143 -9.74 -10.52 5.89
CA GLY A 143 -10.53 -9.60 5.06
C GLY A 143 -9.89 -9.35 3.70
N MET A 144 -8.58 -9.09 3.66
CA MET A 144 -7.84 -8.93 2.40
C MET A 144 -7.88 -10.19 1.53
N PHE A 145 -7.70 -11.39 2.09
CA PHE A 145 -7.76 -12.64 1.34
C PHE A 145 -9.16 -12.88 0.74
N LEU A 146 -10.21 -12.72 1.54
CA LEU A 146 -11.59 -12.86 1.08
C LEU A 146 -11.95 -11.82 0.01
N GLN A 147 -11.51 -10.58 0.19
CA GLN A 147 -11.74 -9.52 -0.77
C GLN A 147 -11.05 -9.83 -2.12
N ASN A 148 -9.84 -10.38 -2.09
CA ASN A 148 -9.14 -10.81 -3.31
C ASN A 148 -9.81 -12.03 -4.00
N LEU A 149 -10.48 -12.91 -3.26
CA LEU A 149 -11.32 -13.95 -3.86
C LEU A 149 -12.53 -13.37 -4.61
N LEU A 150 -13.18 -12.32 -4.08
CA LEU A 150 -14.24 -11.60 -4.81
C LEU A 150 -13.70 -11.03 -6.13
N LEU A 151 -12.49 -10.48 -6.12
CA LEU A 151 -11.83 -10.00 -7.33
C LEU A 151 -11.59 -11.13 -8.34
N GLY A 152 -11.03 -12.27 -7.90
CA GLY A 152 -10.79 -13.45 -8.75
C GLY A 152 -12.06 -14.08 -9.31
N LEU A 153 -13.18 -13.98 -8.59
CA LEU A 153 -14.52 -14.38 -9.07
C LEU A 153 -15.17 -13.35 -10.01
N ASN A 154 -14.45 -12.27 -10.38
CA ASN A 154 -14.94 -11.15 -11.18
C ASN A 154 -16.17 -10.44 -10.55
N ARG A 155 -16.23 -10.44 -9.21
CA ARG A 155 -17.24 -9.76 -8.38
C ARG A 155 -16.74 -8.38 -7.93
N VAL A 156 -16.22 -7.60 -8.88
CA VAL A 156 -15.57 -6.29 -8.66
C VAL A 156 -16.47 -5.31 -7.90
N ARG A 157 -17.78 -5.31 -8.17
CA ARG A 157 -18.73 -4.46 -7.42
C ARG A 157 -18.75 -4.79 -5.93
N PHE A 158 -18.73 -6.07 -5.56
CA PHE A 158 -18.72 -6.50 -4.15
C PHE A 158 -17.37 -6.21 -3.49
N TYR A 159 -16.26 -6.35 -4.22
CA TYR A 159 -14.94 -5.91 -3.79
C TYR A 159 -14.92 -4.42 -3.42
N ASN A 160 -15.51 -3.56 -4.27
CA ASN A 160 -15.57 -2.11 -3.99
C ASN A 160 -16.54 -1.80 -2.84
N LEU A 161 -17.66 -2.53 -2.72
CA LEU A 161 -18.62 -2.35 -1.65
C LEU A 161 -18.03 -2.68 -0.27
N THR A 162 -17.18 -3.70 -0.14
CA THR A 162 -16.52 -3.99 1.14
C THR A 162 -15.64 -2.82 1.60
N ASP A 163 -14.86 -2.24 0.69
CA ASP A 163 -14.02 -1.06 0.98
C ASP A 163 -14.87 0.15 1.39
N ILE A 164 -15.88 0.49 0.59
CA ILE A 164 -16.72 1.68 0.82
C ILE A 164 -17.48 1.55 2.12
N ILE A 165 -18.14 0.41 2.36
CA ILE A 165 -18.92 0.20 3.59
C ILE A 165 -18.01 0.17 4.80
N GLY A 166 -16.87 -0.54 4.73
CA GLY A 166 -15.91 -0.58 5.84
C GLY A 166 -15.37 0.80 6.20
N ARG A 167 -14.96 1.59 5.21
CA ARG A 167 -14.46 2.95 5.45
C ARG A 167 -15.55 3.90 5.95
N SER A 168 -16.77 3.76 5.43
CA SER A 168 -17.93 4.54 5.89
C SER A 168 -18.29 4.22 7.34
N LEU A 169 -18.25 2.95 7.74
CA LEU A 169 -18.51 2.54 9.12
C LEU A 169 -17.47 3.11 10.09
N SER A 170 -16.18 3.04 9.74
CA SER A 170 -15.11 3.66 10.54
C SER A 170 -15.27 5.18 10.65
N LEU A 171 -15.63 5.87 9.56
CA LEU A 171 -15.86 7.31 9.57
C LEU A 171 -17.10 7.72 10.38
N LEU A 172 -18.19 6.94 10.28
CA LEU A 172 -19.40 7.15 11.08
C LEU A 172 -19.10 6.96 12.57
N ALA A 173 -18.40 5.89 12.94
CA ALA A 173 -17.98 5.67 14.32
C ALA A 173 -17.07 6.80 14.83
N LEU A 174 -16.12 7.25 14.01
CA LEU A 174 -15.28 8.40 14.33
C LEU A 174 -16.14 9.65 14.56
N GLY A 175 -17.08 9.96 13.66
CA GLY A 175 -17.99 11.10 13.81
C GLY A 175 -18.82 11.03 15.09
N ILE A 176 -19.32 9.85 15.47
CA ILE A 176 -20.04 9.63 16.72
C ILE A 176 -19.13 9.87 17.93
N VAL A 177 -17.92 9.32 17.93
CA VAL A 177 -16.95 9.52 19.01
C VAL A 177 -16.63 11.00 19.19
N LEU A 178 -16.40 11.73 18.09
CA LEU A 178 -16.10 13.17 18.11
C LEU A 178 -17.29 14.02 18.58
N ALA A 179 -18.53 13.62 18.29
CA ALA A 179 -19.71 14.40 18.62
C ALA A 179 -20.25 14.16 20.05
N PHE A 180 -20.10 12.94 20.58
CA PHE A 180 -20.82 12.52 21.80
C PHE A 180 -19.93 12.04 22.95
N THR A 181 -18.61 11.92 22.75
CA THR A 181 -17.74 11.35 23.77
C THR A 181 -16.43 12.15 23.91
N PRO A 182 -15.77 12.11 25.08
CA PRO A 182 -14.42 12.65 25.18
C PRO A 182 -13.48 11.83 24.28
N VAL A 183 -12.72 12.57 23.47
CA VAL A 183 -11.80 11.99 22.48
C VAL A 183 -10.57 11.43 23.19
N THR A 184 -10.28 10.16 22.94
CA THR A 184 -9.04 9.51 23.36
C THR A 184 -8.45 8.74 22.18
N VAL A 185 -7.14 8.51 22.22
CA VAL A 185 -6.40 7.84 21.13
C VAL A 185 -6.96 6.43 20.88
N GLU A 186 -7.30 5.71 21.95
CA GLU A 186 -7.83 4.34 21.89
C GLU A 186 -9.17 4.30 21.17
N LYS A 187 -10.12 5.17 21.53
CA LYS A 187 -11.44 5.21 20.88
C LYS A 187 -11.31 5.48 19.38
N VAL A 188 -10.47 6.44 19.02
CA VAL A 188 -10.23 6.81 17.62
C VAL A 188 -9.54 5.66 16.87
N PHE A 189 -8.59 4.98 17.51
CA PHE A 189 -7.93 3.79 16.96
C PHE A 189 -8.92 2.63 16.72
N PHE A 190 -9.76 2.30 17.71
CA PHE A 190 -10.78 1.26 17.58
C PHE A 190 -11.84 1.58 16.52
N CYS A 191 -12.19 2.84 16.30
CA CYS A 191 -13.04 3.24 15.16
C CYS A 191 -12.38 2.84 13.83
N GLY A 192 -11.06 2.97 13.71
CA GLY A 192 -10.31 2.58 12.53
C GLY A 192 -10.24 1.06 12.31
N ILE A 193 -10.31 0.25 13.37
CA ILE A 193 -10.35 -1.22 13.30
C ILE A 193 -11.70 -1.73 12.74
N LEU A 194 -12.77 -0.94 12.82
CA LEU A 194 -14.07 -1.33 12.27
C LEU A 194 -14.03 -1.58 10.75
N ALA A 195 -13.16 -0.88 10.01
CA ALA A 195 -13.02 -1.07 8.57
C ALA A 195 -12.53 -2.48 8.20
N PRO A 196 -11.37 -2.98 8.68
CA PRO A 196 -10.93 -4.34 8.38
C PRO A 196 -11.90 -5.41 8.91
N MET A 197 -12.55 -5.19 10.06
CA MET A 197 -13.59 -6.11 10.55
C MET A 197 -14.80 -6.16 9.61
N ALA A 198 -15.29 -5.00 9.15
CA ALA A 198 -16.38 -4.93 8.19
C ALA A 198 -16.00 -5.58 6.85
N ILE A 199 -14.79 -5.34 6.34
CA ILE A 199 -14.29 -6.00 5.12
C ILE A 199 -14.30 -7.52 5.29
N PHE A 200 -13.86 -8.03 6.45
CA PHE A 200 -13.90 -9.44 6.78
C PHE A 200 -15.34 -10.02 6.78
N PHE A 201 -16.24 -9.44 7.57
CA PHE A 201 -17.61 -9.96 7.71
C PHE A 201 -18.42 -9.81 6.42
N LEU A 202 -18.29 -8.68 5.71
CA LEU A 202 -18.93 -8.49 4.41
C LEU A 202 -18.34 -9.41 3.34
N GLY A 203 -17.03 -9.63 3.36
CA GLY A 203 -16.35 -10.59 2.49
C GLY A 203 -16.92 -11.99 2.64
N LEU A 204 -17.06 -12.47 3.89
CA LEU A 204 -17.73 -13.74 4.18
C LEU A 204 -19.19 -13.75 3.73
N TRP A 205 -19.93 -12.69 4.04
CA TRP A 205 -21.33 -12.57 3.66
C TRP A 205 -21.53 -12.63 2.15
N PHE A 206 -20.68 -11.97 1.36
CA PHE A 206 -20.74 -12.00 -0.09
C PHE A 206 -20.24 -13.31 -0.67
N LEU A 207 -19.29 -13.99 -0.03
CA LEU A 207 -18.77 -15.29 -0.46
C LEU A 207 -19.62 -16.47 -0.01
N ARG A 208 -20.68 -16.25 0.80
CA ARG A 208 -21.58 -17.31 1.28
C ARG A 208 -22.13 -18.27 0.21
N PRO A 209 -22.42 -17.85 -1.04
CA PRO A 209 -22.92 -18.77 -2.06
C PRO A 209 -21.88 -19.83 -2.47
N TRP A 210 -20.60 -19.58 -2.22
CA TRP A 210 -19.49 -20.49 -2.51
C TRP A 210 -19.00 -21.23 -1.26
N LEU A 211 -19.67 -21.08 -0.11
CA LEU A 211 -19.36 -21.87 1.10
C LEU A 211 -19.94 -23.29 1.06
N ILE A 212 -20.83 -23.58 0.10
CA ILE A 212 -21.54 -24.86 0.01
C ILE A 212 -21.10 -25.57 -1.28
N PRO A 213 -20.62 -26.83 -1.21
CA PRO A 213 -20.39 -27.61 0.01
C PRO A 213 -19.23 -27.04 0.84
N VAL A 214 -19.30 -27.20 2.17
CA VAL A 214 -18.21 -26.83 3.07
C VAL A 214 -17.01 -27.73 2.73
N ALA A 215 -15.94 -27.11 2.23
CA ALA A 215 -14.73 -27.82 1.89
C ALA A 215 -13.77 -27.92 3.09
N GLY A 216 -12.92 -28.94 3.08
CA GLY A 216 -11.81 -29.04 4.02
C GLY A 216 -10.65 -28.10 3.67
N PHE A 217 -9.76 -27.88 4.64
CA PHE A 217 -8.48 -27.23 4.43
C PHE A 217 -7.61 -28.03 3.44
N SER A 218 -6.94 -27.35 2.51
CA SER A 218 -6.04 -27.98 1.55
C SER A 218 -4.63 -27.42 1.63
N TRP A 219 -3.71 -28.21 2.20
CA TRP A 219 -2.29 -27.89 2.24
C TRP A 219 -1.67 -27.80 0.84
N ALA A 220 -2.12 -28.65 -0.10
CA ALA A 220 -1.60 -28.66 -1.47
C ALA A 220 -1.87 -27.34 -2.21
N LEU A 221 -3.09 -26.80 -2.09
CA LEU A 221 -3.45 -25.51 -2.70
C LEU A 221 -2.77 -24.33 -2.02
N LEU A 222 -2.59 -24.37 -0.69
CA LEU A 222 -1.87 -23.34 0.04
C LEU A 222 -0.38 -23.33 -0.31
N LYS A 223 0.26 -24.50 -0.32
CA LYS A 223 1.69 -24.66 -0.65
C LYS A 223 1.97 -24.42 -2.13
N GLY A 224 1.06 -24.80 -3.03
CA GLY A 224 1.18 -24.56 -4.48
C GLY A 224 1.22 -23.08 -4.84
N GLY A 225 0.70 -22.19 -3.98
CA GLY A 225 0.69 -20.74 -4.16
C GLY A 225 1.98 -20.00 -3.77
N LEU A 226 2.81 -20.60 -2.91
CA LEU A 226 4.03 -19.97 -2.37
C LEU A 226 5.15 -19.74 -3.42
N PRO A 227 5.42 -20.65 -4.38
CA PRO A 227 6.57 -20.52 -5.29
C PRO A 227 6.42 -19.39 -6.32
N TYR A 228 5.19 -18.99 -6.63
CA TYR A 228 4.92 -18.09 -7.77
C TYR A 228 5.14 -16.60 -7.45
N GLY A 229 5.17 -16.24 -6.16
CA GLY A 229 5.20 -14.83 -5.73
C GLY A 229 6.39 -14.43 -4.88
N LEU A 230 7.26 -15.36 -4.44
CA LEU A 230 8.18 -15.09 -3.34
C LEU A 230 9.17 -13.95 -3.63
N LYS A 231 9.73 -13.87 -4.84
CA LYS A 231 10.66 -12.77 -5.21
C LYS A 231 9.96 -11.42 -5.24
N ALA A 232 8.81 -11.34 -5.91
CA ALA A 232 8.01 -10.11 -5.97
C ALA A 232 7.52 -9.71 -4.58
N TYR A 233 7.11 -10.68 -3.76
CA TYR A 233 6.72 -10.49 -2.38
C TYR A 233 7.87 -9.92 -1.55
N LEU A 234 9.07 -10.52 -1.61
CA LEU A 234 10.24 -10.01 -0.88
C LEU A 234 10.63 -8.60 -1.33
N ALA A 235 10.60 -8.29 -2.63
CA ALA A 235 10.84 -6.93 -3.11
C ALA A 235 9.81 -5.93 -2.57
N CYS A 236 8.50 -6.23 -2.72
CA CYS A 236 7.43 -5.38 -2.20
C CYS A 236 7.48 -5.24 -0.68
N PHE A 237 7.89 -6.29 0.02
CA PHE A 237 8.05 -6.33 1.45
C PHE A 237 9.14 -5.36 1.93
N PHE A 238 10.34 -5.43 1.36
CA PHE A 238 11.42 -4.52 1.78
C PHE A 238 11.16 -3.08 1.32
N ALA A 239 10.50 -2.89 0.17
CA ALA A 239 10.01 -1.58 -0.25
C ALA A 239 8.96 -1.02 0.74
N PHE A 240 8.04 -1.85 1.23
CA PHE A 240 7.05 -1.45 2.23
C PHE A 240 7.72 -1.12 3.58
N LEU A 241 8.70 -1.93 3.99
CA LEU A 241 9.45 -1.69 5.22
C LEU A 241 10.16 -0.35 5.17
N LEU A 242 10.83 -0.05 4.05
CA LEU A 242 11.48 1.24 3.80
C LEU A 242 10.50 2.43 3.95
N LEU A 243 9.24 2.28 3.54
CA LEU A 243 8.22 3.34 3.68
C LEU A 243 7.69 3.54 5.11
N LYS A 244 7.82 2.53 5.99
CA LYS A 244 7.19 2.56 7.33
C LYS A 244 8.19 2.63 8.48
N ILE A 245 9.43 2.21 8.26
CA ILE A 245 10.45 2.17 9.31
C ILE A 245 10.81 3.58 9.80
N ASP A 246 10.79 4.59 8.92
CA ASP A 246 11.03 5.99 9.27
C ASP A 246 10.12 6.45 10.42
N LEU A 247 8.81 6.17 10.32
CA LEU A 247 7.82 6.56 11.33
C LEU A 247 8.08 5.89 12.69
N LEU A 248 8.46 4.60 12.68
CA LEU A 248 8.79 3.87 13.90
C LEU A 248 10.05 4.41 14.56
N MET A 249 11.08 4.72 13.77
CA MET A 249 12.33 5.29 14.28
C MET A 249 12.16 6.72 14.79
N VAL A 250 11.33 7.54 14.15
CA VAL A 250 10.97 8.88 14.65
C VAL A 250 10.29 8.77 16.01
N LYS A 251 9.31 7.86 16.19
CA LYS A 251 8.71 7.62 17.51
C LYS A 251 9.77 7.22 18.53
N TYR A 252 10.64 6.29 18.16
CA TYR A 252 11.63 5.75 19.07
C TYR A 252 12.61 6.82 19.56
N LEU A 253 13.10 7.66 18.66
CA LEU A 253 14.18 8.61 18.93
C LEU A 253 13.69 9.97 19.42
N LEU A 254 12.51 10.42 18.98
CA LEU A 254 11.99 11.77 19.24
C LEU A 254 10.67 11.80 20.01
N GLY A 255 9.93 10.68 20.07
CA GLY A 255 8.67 10.57 20.80
C GLY A 255 7.41 10.67 19.93
N ALA A 256 6.24 10.65 20.58
CA ALA A 256 4.95 10.57 19.87
C ALA A 256 4.60 11.84 19.10
N SER A 257 4.88 13.02 19.66
CA SER A 257 4.56 14.29 19.01
C SER A 257 5.23 14.41 17.63
N ASP A 258 6.53 14.16 17.55
CA ASP A 258 7.28 14.18 16.29
C ASP A 258 6.85 13.07 15.33
N ALA A 259 6.51 11.88 15.83
CA ALA A 259 5.92 10.84 15.00
C ALA A 259 4.57 11.28 14.41
N GLY A 260 3.78 12.04 15.15
CA GLY A 260 2.55 12.67 14.66
C GLY A 260 2.80 13.64 13.53
N GLN A 261 3.76 14.56 13.70
CA GLN A 261 4.19 15.51 12.66
C GLN A 261 4.69 14.80 11.40
N TYR A 262 5.56 13.80 11.58
CA TYR A 262 6.10 13.01 10.47
C TYR A 262 5.01 12.20 9.77
N SER A 263 4.02 11.66 10.51
CA SER A 263 2.91 10.90 9.91
C SER A 263 2.05 11.75 8.96
N ILE A 264 1.89 13.05 9.24
CA ILE A 264 1.20 13.98 8.33
C ILE A 264 2.03 14.23 7.08
N SER A 265 3.33 14.46 7.26
CA SER A 265 4.28 14.63 6.16
C SER A 265 4.27 13.43 5.21
N SER A 266 4.37 12.22 5.78
CA SER A 266 4.33 10.95 5.04
C SER A 266 2.97 10.74 4.37
N ALA A 267 1.85 11.01 5.06
CA ALA A 267 0.52 10.85 4.46
C ALA A 267 0.29 11.78 3.26
N MET A 268 0.79 13.03 3.32
CA MET A 268 0.74 13.94 2.18
C MET A 268 1.65 13.47 1.04
N ALA A 269 2.84 12.95 1.35
CA ALA A 269 3.77 12.41 0.36
C ALA A 269 3.22 11.15 -0.33
N ASP A 270 2.55 10.26 0.42
CA ASP A 270 1.88 9.06 -0.12
C ASP A 270 0.81 9.43 -1.17
N MET A 271 0.17 10.60 -1.06
CA MET A 271 -0.78 11.08 -2.08
C MET A 271 -0.10 11.41 -3.40
N LEU A 272 1.12 11.95 -3.38
CA LEU A 272 1.90 12.20 -4.60
C LEU A 272 2.25 10.88 -5.30
N TYR A 273 2.51 9.81 -4.53
CA TYR A 273 2.87 8.50 -5.07
C TYR A 273 1.71 7.78 -5.79
N LEU A 274 0.45 8.15 -5.53
CA LEU A 274 -0.72 7.57 -6.19
C LEU A 274 -0.58 7.64 -7.73
N PHE A 275 -0.06 8.74 -8.26
CA PHE A 275 0.06 8.95 -9.70
C PHE A 275 1.05 7.97 -10.37
N PRO A 276 2.31 7.84 -9.90
CA PRO A 276 3.23 6.79 -10.33
C PRO A 276 2.64 5.38 -10.25
N ALA A 277 1.90 5.06 -9.18
CA ALA A 277 1.30 3.74 -9.01
C ALA A 277 0.28 3.42 -10.12
N VAL A 278 -0.57 4.38 -10.47
CA VAL A 278 -1.53 4.24 -11.58
C VAL A 278 -0.81 4.05 -12.91
N VAL A 279 0.21 4.88 -13.20
CA VAL A 279 1.00 4.74 -14.43
C VAL A 279 1.64 3.35 -14.51
N GLY A 280 2.23 2.86 -13.42
CA GLY A 280 2.83 1.53 -13.34
C GLY A 280 1.84 0.39 -13.66
N THR A 281 0.61 0.47 -13.14
CA THR A 281 -0.43 -0.55 -13.38
C THR A 281 -0.87 -0.64 -14.85
N VAL A 282 -0.89 0.50 -15.57
CA VAL A 282 -1.22 0.55 -17.00
C VAL A 282 -0.03 0.20 -17.88
N LEU A 283 1.19 0.55 -17.43
CA LEU A 283 2.42 0.31 -18.17
C LEU A 283 2.82 -1.17 -18.16
N PHE A 284 2.62 -1.87 -17.04
CA PHE A 284 3.06 -3.26 -16.86
C PHE A 284 2.52 -4.22 -17.95
N PRO A 285 1.20 -4.25 -18.27
CA PRO A 285 0.68 -5.09 -19.35
C PRO A 285 1.29 -4.76 -20.72
N ARG A 286 1.49 -3.48 -21.03
CA ARG A 286 2.07 -3.04 -22.32
C ARG A 286 3.51 -3.49 -22.46
N LEU A 287 4.32 -3.34 -21.40
CA LEU A 287 5.70 -3.84 -21.41
C LEU A 287 5.75 -5.36 -21.55
N SER A 288 4.80 -6.07 -20.93
CA SER A 288 4.75 -7.54 -20.98
C SER A 288 4.41 -8.09 -22.38
N THR A 289 3.76 -7.30 -23.24
CA THR A 289 3.45 -7.70 -24.63
C THR A 289 4.56 -7.43 -25.63
N LEU A 290 5.53 -6.58 -25.30
CA LEU A 290 6.63 -6.26 -26.20
C LEU A 290 7.63 -7.43 -26.27
N PRO A 291 8.11 -7.83 -27.44
CA PRO A 291 9.02 -8.97 -27.59
C PRO A 291 10.46 -8.61 -27.19
N GLY A 292 10.95 -7.41 -27.53
CA GLY A 292 12.36 -7.03 -27.38
C GLY A 292 12.67 -6.30 -26.07
N LEU A 293 13.82 -6.63 -25.46
CA LEU A 293 14.32 -5.97 -24.24
C LEU A 293 14.53 -4.46 -24.46
N ILE A 294 15.10 -4.08 -25.60
CA ILE A 294 15.38 -2.69 -25.97
C ILE A 294 14.08 -1.89 -26.14
N GLU A 295 13.04 -2.48 -26.74
CA GLU A 295 11.74 -1.83 -26.91
C GLU A 295 11.05 -1.59 -25.57
N LYS A 296 11.07 -2.61 -24.69
CA LYS A 296 10.58 -2.48 -23.31
C LYS A 296 11.31 -1.36 -22.58
N TRP A 297 12.64 -1.30 -22.70
CA TRP A 297 13.42 -0.26 -22.06
C TRP A 297 13.13 1.13 -22.61
N LYS A 298 13.06 1.30 -23.93
CA LYS A 298 12.72 2.60 -24.56
C LYS A 298 11.38 3.12 -24.05
N LEU A 299 10.37 2.24 -23.99
CA LEU A 299 9.05 2.61 -23.45
C LEU A 299 9.12 2.97 -21.97
N ALA A 300 9.78 2.14 -21.15
CA ALA A 300 9.93 2.38 -19.71
C ALA A 300 10.70 3.68 -19.42
N LYS A 301 11.82 3.91 -20.12
CA LYS A 301 12.64 5.13 -20.02
C LYS A 301 11.84 6.38 -20.37
N ASN A 302 11.11 6.37 -21.49
CA ASN A 302 10.28 7.50 -21.90
C ASN A 302 9.16 7.75 -20.90
N ALA A 303 8.50 6.69 -20.42
CA ALA A 303 7.49 6.80 -19.37
C ALA A 303 8.08 7.38 -18.08
N SER A 304 9.27 6.95 -17.65
CA SER A 304 9.99 7.48 -16.50
C SER A 304 10.33 8.96 -16.63
N LEU A 305 10.78 9.42 -17.81
CA LEU A 305 11.12 10.82 -18.04
C LEU A 305 9.88 11.72 -17.98
N VAL A 306 8.81 11.32 -18.67
CA VAL A 306 7.53 12.06 -18.66
C VAL A 306 6.94 12.07 -17.25
N LEU A 307 6.92 10.92 -16.58
CA LEU A 307 6.45 10.80 -15.20
C LEU A 307 7.29 11.68 -14.27
N GLY A 308 8.61 11.67 -14.38
CA GLY A 308 9.51 12.49 -13.58
C GLY A 308 9.22 13.98 -13.73
N GLY A 309 9.01 14.45 -14.96
CA GLY A 309 8.62 15.84 -15.23
C GLY A 309 7.27 16.23 -14.60
N ILE A 310 6.26 15.37 -14.74
CA ILE A 310 4.94 15.58 -14.11
C ILE A 310 5.05 15.57 -12.59
N MET A 311 5.79 14.60 -12.03
CA MET A 311 6.01 14.47 -10.60
C MET A 311 6.76 15.67 -10.02
N LEU A 312 7.75 16.23 -10.73
CA LEU A 312 8.43 17.45 -10.32
C LEU A 312 7.46 18.64 -10.27
N MET A 313 6.58 18.77 -11.26
CA MET A 313 5.55 19.81 -11.27
C MET A 313 4.56 19.65 -10.12
N LEU A 314 4.07 18.42 -9.89
CA LEU A 314 3.14 18.12 -8.79
C LEU A 314 3.78 18.33 -7.42
N ALA A 315 5.01 17.84 -7.22
CA ALA A 315 5.77 17.99 -6.00
C ALA A 315 6.13 19.46 -5.73
N GLY A 316 6.54 20.21 -6.76
CA GLY A 316 6.78 21.65 -6.65
C GLY A 316 5.52 22.43 -6.30
N GLY A 317 4.39 22.14 -6.97
CA GLY A 317 3.10 22.73 -6.65
C GLY A 317 2.64 22.42 -5.22
N ALA A 318 2.76 21.17 -4.79
CA ALA A 318 2.42 20.73 -3.43
C ALA A 318 3.32 21.38 -2.38
N ALA A 319 4.63 21.51 -2.65
CA ALA A 319 5.58 22.18 -1.78
C ALA A 319 5.23 23.66 -1.57
N LEU A 320 4.84 24.37 -2.64
CA LEU A 320 4.46 25.79 -2.57
C LEU A 320 3.21 26.02 -1.69
N VAL A 321 2.25 25.10 -1.73
CA VAL A 321 0.99 25.22 -0.96
C VAL A 321 1.02 24.45 0.36
N ALA A 322 2.14 23.82 0.73
CA ALA A 322 2.22 22.93 1.88
C ALA A 322 1.80 23.61 3.19
N SER A 323 2.37 24.78 3.49
CA SER A 323 2.08 25.52 4.73
C SER A 323 0.60 25.93 4.88
N PRO A 324 -0.04 26.61 3.91
CA PRO A 324 -1.45 26.96 4.04
C PRO A 324 -2.36 25.72 4.07
N VAL A 325 -2.04 24.67 3.31
CA VAL A 325 -2.81 23.41 3.33
C VAL A 325 -2.70 22.74 4.69
N VAL A 326 -1.51 22.62 5.27
CA VAL A 326 -1.32 22.00 6.59
C VAL A 326 -2.05 22.78 7.67
N ARG A 327 -1.93 24.11 7.68
CA ARG A 327 -2.65 24.97 8.63
C ARG A 327 -4.16 24.83 8.50
N LEU A 328 -4.69 24.84 7.27
CA LEU A 328 -6.13 24.77 7.01
C LEU A 328 -6.69 23.38 7.33
N MET A 329 -5.99 22.31 6.94
CA MET A 329 -6.50 20.95 7.06
C MET A 329 -6.24 20.36 8.43
N PHE A 330 -4.99 20.42 8.92
CA PHE A 330 -4.59 19.73 10.15
C PHE A 330 -4.53 20.67 11.36
N GLY A 331 -4.29 21.96 11.15
CA GLY A 331 -4.21 22.97 12.20
C GLY A 331 -2.80 23.55 12.36
N ALA A 332 -2.68 24.63 13.13
CA ALA A 332 -1.40 25.34 13.32
C ALA A 332 -0.35 24.49 14.06
N GLU A 333 -0.78 23.59 14.95
CA GLU A 333 0.09 22.67 15.69
C GLU A 333 0.85 21.71 14.76
N PHE A 334 0.35 21.46 13.55
CA PHE A 334 1.00 20.57 12.58
C PHE A 334 1.93 21.29 11.60
N LEU A 335 2.10 22.62 11.71
CA LEU A 335 3.07 23.36 10.87
C LEU A 335 4.51 22.82 10.93
N PRO A 336 5.01 22.28 12.06
CA PRO A 336 6.33 21.65 12.11
C PRO A 336 6.49 20.44 11.16
N SER A 337 5.40 19.85 10.65
CA SER A 337 5.47 18.78 9.64
C SER A 337 5.96 19.27 8.27
N VAL A 338 5.81 20.56 7.96
CA VAL A 338 6.06 21.10 6.61
C VAL A 338 7.49 20.85 6.12
N PRO A 339 8.57 21.12 6.89
CA PRO A 339 9.94 20.88 6.43
C PRO A 339 10.21 19.42 6.02
N ALA A 340 9.70 18.44 6.80
CA ALA A 340 9.82 17.03 6.45
C ALA A 340 9.06 16.71 5.16
N PHE A 341 7.85 17.25 4.98
CA PHE A 341 7.11 17.10 3.73
C PHE A 341 7.86 17.68 2.52
N LEU A 342 8.50 18.85 2.66
CA LEU A 342 9.29 19.46 1.60
C LEU A 342 10.47 18.58 1.16
N TRP A 343 11.11 17.87 2.09
CA TRP A 343 12.16 16.89 1.76
C TRP A 343 11.59 15.60 1.15
N LEU A 344 10.39 15.19 1.55
CA LEU A 344 9.70 14.04 0.95
C LEU A 344 9.20 14.33 -0.48
N CYS A 345 8.96 15.59 -0.86
CA CYS A 345 8.55 15.97 -2.21
C CYS A 345 9.50 15.47 -3.31
N PRO A 346 10.81 15.81 -3.30
CA PRO A 346 11.77 15.24 -4.26
C PRO A 346 11.98 13.74 -4.04
N ALA A 347 11.83 13.23 -2.82
CA ALA A 347 11.93 11.80 -2.53
C ALA A 347 10.85 11.01 -3.30
N MET A 348 9.63 11.53 -3.36
CA MET A 348 8.52 10.93 -4.11
C MET A 348 8.71 10.96 -5.63
N VAL A 349 9.46 11.93 -6.16
CA VAL A 349 9.86 11.93 -7.58
C VAL A 349 10.76 10.72 -7.87
N PHE A 350 11.80 10.52 -7.07
CA PHE A 350 12.68 9.35 -7.22
C PHE A 350 11.94 8.04 -6.99
N TYR A 351 11.10 7.97 -5.96
CA TYR A 351 10.29 6.79 -5.68
C TYR A 351 9.29 6.48 -6.82
N GLY A 352 8.69 7.51 -7.42
CA GLY A 352 7.83 7.36 -8.58
C GLY A 352 8.55 6.79 -9.82
N ILE A 353 9.77 7.24 -10.08
CA ILE A 353 10.61 6.69 -11.17
C ILE A 353 11.05 5.25 -10.85
N ASN A 354 11.42 4.97 -9.59
CA ASN A 354 11.73 3.61 -9.11
C ASN A 354 10.58 2.64 -9.35
N ASN A 355 9.33 3.08 -9.19
CA ASN A 355 8.17 2.24 -9.48
C ASN A 355 8.14 1.83 -10.96
N ILE A 356 8.44 2.74 -11.89
CA ILE A 356 8.47 2.43 -13.33
C ILE A 356 9.61 1.48 -13.69
N LEU A 357 10.79 1.67 -13.11
CA LEU A 357 11.92 0.73 -13.31
C LEU A 357 11.60 -0.64 -12.71
N SER A 358 10.97 -0.69 -11.54
CA SER A 358 10.53 -1.95 -10.92
C SER A 358 9.49 -2.67 -11.78
N VAL A 359 8.57 -1.92 -12.41
CA VAL A 359 7.61 -2.45 -13.39
C VAL A 359 8.31 -3.00 -14.63
N TYR A 360 9.35 -2.33 -15.14
CA TYR A 360 10.18 -2.85 -16.22
C TYR A 360 10.89 -4.14 -15.81
N LEU A 361 11.57 -4.16 -14.66
CA LEU A 361 12.26 -5.34 -14.13
C LEU A 361 11.30 -6.52 -13.94
N ALA A 362 10.08 -6.25 -13.48
CA ALA A 362 9.03 -7.26 -13.39
C ALA A 362 8.62 -7.80 -14.77
N SER A 363 8.51 -6.95 -15.79
CA SER A 363 8.13 -7.35 -17.16
C SER A 363 9.15 -8.22 -17.89
N VAL A 364 10.37 -8.32 -17.36
CA VAL A 364 11.47 -9.16 -17.87
C VAL A 364 11.79 -10.35 -16.95
N GLY A 365 10.92 -10.63 -15.96
CA GLY A 365 11.01 -11.82 -15.12
C GLY A 365 11.52 -11.59 -13.68
N LEU A 366 11.65 -10.33 -13.25
CA LEU A 366 12.07 -9.89 -11.92
C LEU A 366 13.36 -10.58 -11.40
N PRO A 367 14.54 -10.03 -11.71
CA PRO A 367 15.80 -10.60 -11.25
C PRO A 367 15.92 -10.53 -9.73
N TRP A 368 16.64 -11.48 -9.12
CA TRP A 368 16.96 -11.47 -7.68
C TRP A 368 17.63 -10.17 -7.23
N PHE A 369 18.37 -9.54 -8.14
CA PHE A 369 18.94 -8.21 -7.96
C PHE A 369 17.90 -7.19 -7.50
N GLY A 370 16.69 -7.18 -8.07
CA GLY A 370 15.63 -6.25 -7.66
C GLY A 370 15.25 -6.41 -6.19
N VAL A 371 15.27 -7.64 -5.65
CA VAL A 371 15.03 -7.90 -4.23
C VAL A 371 16.18 -7.38 -3.38
N GLN A 372 17.43 -7.67 -3.78
CA GLN A 372 18.64 -7.27 -3.05
C GLN A 372 18.74 -5.75 -2.91
N VAL A 373 18.38 -5.00 -3.95
CA VAL A 373 18.39 -3.52 -3.90
C VAL A 373 17.46 -2.99 -2.81
N TRP A 374 16.23 -3.53 -2.70
CA TRP A 374 15.30 -3.10 -1.65
C TRP A 374 15.75 -3.52 -0.24
N VAL A 375 16.36 -4.69 -0.09
CA VAL A 375 16.96 -5.14 1.18
C VAL A 375 18.05 -4.17 1.63
N LEU A 376 18.99 -3.87 0.74
CA LEU A 376 20.10 -2.95 1.01
C LEU A 376 19.58 -1.54 1.29
N ALA A 377 18.57 -1.08 0.56
CA ALA A 377 17.96 0.22 0.79
C ALA A 377 17.26 0.31 2.15
N ALA A 378 16.51 -0.72 2.57
CA ALA A 378 15.89 -0.77 3.88
C ALA A 378 16.95 -0.79 5.01
N GLY A 379 18.03 -1.56 4.85
CA GLY A 379 19.15 -1.55 5.80
C GLY A 379 19.86 -0.20 5.87
N ALA A 380 20.17 0.40 4.71
CA ALA A 380 20.79 1.73 4.63
C ALA A 380 19.90 2.80 5.26
N ASN A 381 18.58 2.74 5.05
CA ASN A 381 17.63 3.67 5.63
C ASN A 381 17.62 3.59 7.17
N ILE A 382 17.62 2.39 7.75
CA ILE A 382 17.72 2.22 9.21
C ILE A 382 19.01 2.87 9.74
N VAL A 383 20.14 2.64 9.07
CA VAL A 383 21.43 3.22 9.46
C VAL A 383 21.40 4.74 9.36
N LEU A 384 20.94 5.28 8.22
CA LEU A 384 20.85 6.72 7.99
C LEU A 384 19.90 7.40 9.00
N ASN A 385 18.75 6.79 9.29
CA ASN A 385 17.82 7.28 10.30
C ASN A 385 18.46 7.33 11.68
N GLY A 386 19.26 6.33 12.05
CA GLY A 386 19.99 6.30 13.33
C GLY A 386 20.91 7.50 13.54
N PHE A 387 21.45 8.08 12.47
CA PHE A 387 22.32 9.26 12.53
C PHE A 387 21.59 10.59 12.24
N LEU A 388 20.69 10.60 11.25
CA LEU A 388 20.04 11.82 10.77
C LEU A 388 18.87 12.25 11.64
N ILE A 389 18.10 11.32 12.23
CA ILE A 389 16.96 11.67 13.09
C ILE A 389 17.43 12.41 14.35
N PRO A 390 18.47 11.97 15.08
CA PRO A 390 18.96 12.72 16.24
C PRO A 390 19.52 14.10 15.87
N ALA A 391 20.10 14.26 14.68
CA ALA A 391 20.74 15.50 14.26
C ALA A 391 19.77 16.52 13.65
N LEU A 392 18.77 16.06 12.88
CA LEU A 392 17.90 16.90 12.05
C LEU A 392 16.40 16.72 12.35
N GLY A 393 16.06 15.96 13.39
CA GLY A 393 14.68 15.66 13.77
C GLY A 393 13.93 14.89 12.68
N ILE A 394 12.65 15.18 12.52
CA ILE A 394 11.79 14.56 11.49
C ILE A 394 12.24 14.85 10.05
N SER A 395 12.98 15.94 9.83
CA SER A 395 13.57 16.23 8.51
C SER A 395 14.70 15.24 8.20
N GLY A 396 15.42 14.76 9.22
CA GLY A 396 16.42 13.71 9.08
C GLY A 396 15.84 12.41 8.51
N ALA A 397 14.65 12.01 8.98
CA ALA A 397 13.93 10.86 8.43
C ALA A 397 13.53 11.06 6.96
N ALA A 398 13.04 12.25 6.61
CA ALA A 398 12.71 12.58 5.23
C ALA A 398 13.94 12.56 4.29
N ILE A 399 15.08 13.08 4.76
CA ILE A 399 16.35 13.07 4.02
C ILE A 399 16.89 11.65 3.87
N ALA A 400 16.80 10.81 4.91
CA ALA A 400 17.18 9.40 4.81
C ALA A 400 16.37 8.69 3.70
N SER A 401 15.05 8.88 3.68
CA SER A 401 14.16 8.39 2.62
C SER A 401 14.58 8.90 1.24
N LEU A 402 14.83 10.20 1.08
CA LEU A 402 15.30 10.82 -0.16
C LEU A 402 16.58 10.15 -0.69
N LEU A 403 17.59 10.02 0.16
CA LEU A 403 18.88 9.41 -0.19
C LEU A 403 18.71 7.94 -0.59
N CYS A 404 17.90 7.18 0.14
CA CYS A 404 17.62 5.79 -0.19
C CYS A 404 16.88 5.64 -1.52
N TYR A 405 15.85 6.45 -1.81
CA TYR A 405 15.16 6.37 -3.10
C TYR A 405 16.06 6.79 -4.27
N ALA A 406 16.90 7.81 -4.09
CA ALA A 406 17.89 8.19 -5.09
C ALA A 406 18.91 7.07 -5.34
N LEU A 407 19.41 6.43 -4.28
CA LEU A 407 20.34 5.31 -4.38
C LEU A 407 19.71 4.10 -5.09
N VAL A 408 18.48 3.72 -4.72
CA VAL A 408 17.73 2.65 -5.39
C VAL A 408 17.61 2.93 -6.87
N LEU A 409 17.27 4.18 -7.24
CA LEU A 409 17.12 4.58 -8.63
C LEU A 409 18.43 4.44 -9.40
N LEU A 410 19.52 4.95 -8.83
CA LEU A 410 20.84 4.88 -9.44
C LEU A 410 21.25 3.41 -9.67
N VAL A 411 21.11 2.56 -8.66
CA VAL A 411 21.48 1.15 -8.71
C VAL A 411 20.62 0.37 -9.70
N GLN A 412 19.30 0.58 -9.71
CA GLN A 412 18.42 -0.05 -10.70
C GLN A 412 18.75 0.40 -12.12
N TYR A 413 19.01 1.69 -12.33
CA TYR A 413 19.34 2.23 -13.65
C TYR A 413 20.65 1.65 -14.20
N ILE A 414 21.70 1.60 -13.38
CA ILE A 414 23.00 0.99 -13.75
C ILE A 414 22.82 -0.48 -14.13
N TYR A 415 22.05 -1.23 -13.33
CA TYR A 415 21.78 -2.63 -13.62
C TYR A 415 21.06 -2.82 -14.96
N VAL A 416 20.06 -1.99 -15.26
CA VAL A 416 19.34 -2.07 -16.55
C VAL A 416 20.28 -1.82 -17.72
N LEU A 417 21.20 -0.85 -17.63
CA LEU A 417 22.20 -0.60 -18.67
C LEU A 417 23.14 -1.79 -18.87
N GLN A 418 23.65 -2.38 -17.79
CA GLN A 418 24.49 -3.58 -17.86
C GLN A 418 23.76 -4.75 -18.50
N HIS A 419 22.47 -4.92 -18.17
CA HIS A 419 21.65 -6.00 -18.71
C HIS A 419 21.36 -5.82 -20.21
N LEU A 420 21.14 -4.58 -20.67
CA LEU A 420 20.96 -4.27 -22.09
C LEU A 420 22.23 -4.56 -22.90
N ASN A 421 23.39 -4.13 -22.41
CA ASN A 421 24.68 -4.36 -23.08
C ASN A 421 25.00 -5.86 -23.19
N ALA A 422 24.66 -6.65 -22.16
CA ALA A 422 24.86 -8.09 -22.18
C ALA A 422 23.96 -8.81 -23.20
N ASP A 423 22.76 -8.30 -23.46
CA ASP A 423 21.84 -8.86 -24.46
C ASP A 423 22.27 -8.51 -25.90
N GLU A 424 22.77 -7.29 -26.14
CA GLU A 424 23.35 -6.90 -27.44
C GLU A 424 24.61 -7.71 -27.81
N SER A 425 25.30 -8.27 -26.81
CA SER A 425 26.48 -9.14 -27.02
C SER A 425 26.14 -10.61 -27.27
N ARG A 426 24.86 -11.01 -27.22
CA ARG A 426 24.44 -12.39 -27.54
C ARG A 426 24.17 -12.51 -29.05
N PRO A 427 24.89 -13.42 -29.75
CA PRO A 427 24.83 -13.56 -31.20
C PRO A 427 23.47 -14.05 -31.72
#